data_AF-A0A381ZEX0-F1
#
_entry.id   AF-A0A381ZEX0-F1
#
_cell.length_a   1.000
_cell.length_b   1.000
_cell.length_c   1.000
_cell.angle_alpha   90.00
_cell.angle_beta   90.00
_cell.angle_gamma   90.00
#
_symmetry.space_group_name_H-M   'P 1'
#
loop_
_entity.id
_entity.type
_entity.pdbx_description
1 polymer ?
#
loop_
_entity_poly.entity_id
_entity_poly.type
_entity_poly.pdbx_seq_one_letter_code
_entity_poly.pdbx_strand_id
1 'polypeptide(L)' 'MNKRQKQIIGIELVVVTLLLWRYYSDQLTFINTFVYTLIYILCMAGWYYFKD' A
#
# COMPACT_ATOMS: atom_id res chain seq x y z
N MET A 1 11.23 -7.28 -13.87
CA MET A 1 10.05 -6.95 -13.04
C MET A 1 8.85 -7.72 -13.58
N ASN A 2 8.44 -8.76 -12.86
CA ASN A 2 7.40 -9.69 -13.27
C ASN A 2 6.01 -9.02 -13.30
N LYS A 3 5.07 -9.57 -14.09
CA LYS A 3 3.70 -9.03 -14.21
C LYS A 3 3.01 -8.88 -12.84
N ARG A 4 3.26 -9.81 -11.93
CA ARG A 4 2.74 -9.79 -10.55
C ARG A 4 3.35 -8.65 -9.71
N GLN A 5 4.65 -8.41 -9.81
CA GLN A 5 5.31 -7.30 -9.13
C GLN A 5 4.77 -5.94 -9.60
N LYS A 6 4.53 -5.78 -10.90
CA LYS A 6 3.89 -4.57 -11.46
C LYS A 6 2.48 -4.35 -10.89
N GLN A 7 1.70 -5.42 -10.73
CA GLN A 7 0.38 -5.35 -10.11
C GLN A 7 0.45 -4.97 -8.63
N ILE A 8 1.40 -5.54 -7.89
CA ILE A 8 1.62 -5.23 -6.46
C ILE A 8 2.00 -3.75 -6.27
N ILE A 9 2.93 -3.23 -7.09
CA ILE A 9 3.28 -1.81 -7.07
C ILE A 9 2.07 -0.93 -7.43
N GLY A 10 1.23 -1.37 -8.37
CA GLY A 10 -0.02 -0.68 -8.69
C GLY A 10 -0.97 -0.60 -7.50
N ILE A 11 -1.12 -1.69 -6.74
CA ILE A 11 -1.92 -1.72 -5.51
C ILE A 11 -1.30 -0.80 -4.44
N GLU A 12 0.02 -0.84 -4.26
CA GLU A 12 0.75 0.01 -3.32
C GLU A 12 0.50 1.49 -3.58
N LEU A 13 0.57 1.93 -4.84
CA LEU A 13 0.28 3.31 -5.23
C LEU A 13 -1.15 3.73 -4.90
N VAL A 14 -2.13 2.85 -5.10
CA VAL A 14 -3.54 3.12 -4.73
C VAL A 14 -3.68 3.27 -3.22
N VAL A 15 -3.03 2.40 -2.45
CA VAL A 15 -3.02 2.40 -0.98
C VAL A 15 -2.43 3.71 -0.44
N VAL A 16 -1.27 4.13 -0.96
CA VAL A 16 -0.61 5.39 -0.57
C VAL A 16 -1.47 6.60 -0.96
N THR A 17 -2.07 6.58 -2.15
CA THR A 17 -2.95 7.67 -2.60
C THR A 17 -4.19 7.81 -1.71
N LEU A 18 -4.81 6.69 -1.32
CA LEU A 18 -5.94 6.67 -0.38
C LEU A 18 -5.56 7.18 1.02
N LEU A 19 -4.38 6.80 1.51
CA LEU A 19 -3.86 7.29 2.78
C LEU A 19 -3.65 8.81 2.72
N LEU A 20 -2.99 9.31 1.68
CA LEU A 20 -2.78 10.74 1.47
C LEU A 20 -4.11 11.49 1.33
N TRP A 21 -5.07 10.94 0.59
CA TRP A 21 -6.40 11.53 0.46
C TRP A 21 -7.08 11.70 1.82
N ARG A 22 -7.06 10.66 2.66
CA ARG A 22 -7.64 10.71 4.00
C ARG A 22 -6.90 11.67 4.92
N TYR A 23 -5.59 11.79 4.77
CA TYR A 23 -4.78 12.80 5.47
C TYR A 23 -5.22 14.22 5.08
N TYR A 24 -5.33 14.53 3.79
CA TYR A 24 -5.76 15.85 3.32
C TYR A 24 -7.23 16.17 3.58
N SER A 25 -8.07 15.14 3.80
CA SER A 25 -9.49 15.33 4.12
C SER A 25 -9.77 15.42 5.63
N ASP A 26 -8.74 15.48 6.48
CA ASP A 26 -8.86 15.44 7.96
C ASP A 26 -9.66 14.21 8.50
N GLN A 27 -9.73 13.14 7.71
CA GLN A 27 -10.42 11.88 8.04
C GLN A 27 -9.42 10.78 8.46
N LEU A 28 -8.17 11.15 8.70
CA LEU A 28 -7.13 10.21 9.08
C LEU A 28 -7.21 9.90 10.57
N THR A 29 -7.60 8.66 10.89
CA THR A 29 -7.58 8.12 12.25
C THR A 29 -6.38 7.21 12.44
N PHE A 30 -5.96 7.03 13.68
CA PHE A 30 -4.85 6.11 14.01
C PHE A 30 -5.09 4.69 13.47
N ILE A 31 -6.33 4.19 13.59
CA ILE A 31 -6.72 2.87 13.08
C ILE A 31 -6.56 2.81 11.56
N ASN A 32 -6.98 3.85 10.84
CA ASN A 32 -6.83 3.92 9.39
C ASN A 32 -5.35 3.86 9.01
N THR A 33 -4.51 4.68 9.63
CA THR A 33 -3.06 4.69 9.39
C THR A 33 -2.44 3.32 9.64
N PHE A 34 -2.78 2.68 10.75
CA PHE A 34 -2.29 1.35 11.10
C PHE A 34 -2.65 0.30 10.04
N VAL A 35 -3.90 0.30 9.56
CA VAL A 35 -4.36 -0.61 8.50
C VAL A 35 -3.61 -0.35 7.19
N TYR A 36 -3.43 0.90 6.79
CA TYR A 36 -2.67 1.24 5.58
C TYR A 36 -1.20 0.83 5.69
N THR A 37 -0.57 0.99 6.86
CA THR A 37 0.80 0.54 7.11
C THR A 37 0.91 -0.98 7.00
N LEU A 38 -0.05 -1.75 7.54
CA LEU A 38 -0.06 -3.20 7.39
C LEU A 38 -0.19 -3.64 5.92
N ILE A 39 -1.09 -3.00 5.16
CA ILE A 39 -1.26 -3.29 3.73
C ILE A 39 0.02 -2.98 2.96
N TYR A 40 0.71 -1.89 3.31
CA TYR A 40 2.00 -1.54 2.72
C TYR A 40 3.08 -2.61 2.99
N ILE A 41 3.17 -3.09 4.23
CA ILE A 41 4.10 -4.18 4.59
C ILE A 41 3.78 -5.45 3.80
N LEU A 42 2.49 -5.79 3.62
CA LEU A 42 2.08 -6.94 2.80
C LEU A 42 2.44 -6.76 1.31
N CYS A 43 2.34 -5.54 0.78
CA CYS A 43 2.78 -5.23 -0.59
C CYS A 43 4.28 -5.42 -0.73
N MET A 44 5.08 -4.93 0.21
CA MET A 44 6.54 -5.13 0.23
C MET A 44 6.92 -6.61 0.36
N ALA A 45 6.26 -7.35 1.26
CA ALA A 45 6.47 -8.79 1.43
C ALA A 45 6.09 -9.58 0.17
N GLY A 46 4.95 -9.26 -0.45
CA GLY A 46 4.50 -9.87 -1.70
C GLY A 46 5.45 -9.54 -2.85
N TRP A 47 5.90 -8.30 -2.96
CA TRP A 47 6.87 -7.90 -3.98
C TRP A 47 8.19 -8.65 -3.83
N TYR A 48 8.68 -8.80 -2.60
CA TYR A 48 9.89 -9.56 -2.28
C TYR A 48 9.72 -11.05 -2.60
N TYR A 49 8.56 -11.64 -2.29
CA TYR A 49 8.27 -13.04 -2.60
C TYR A 49 8.22 -13.33 -4.11
N PHE A 50 7.69 -12.41 -4.92
CA PHE A 50 7.62 -12.55 -6.38
C PHE A 50 8.79 -11.87 -7.12
N LYS A 51 9.87 -11.54 -6.40
CA LYS A 51 11.08 -10.94 -6.96
C LYS A 51 11.86 -11.92 -7.82
N ASP A 52 11.85 -13.18 -7.42
CA ASP A 52 12.39 -14.31 -8.17
C ASP A 52 11.34 -14.83 -9.18
#